data_AF-A0A803LSV6-F1
#
_entry.id   AF-A0A803LSV6-F1
#
_cell.length_a   1.000
_cell.length_b   1.000
_cell.length_c   1.000
_cell.angle_alpha   90.00
_cell.angle_beta   90.00
_cell.angle_gamma   90.00
#
_symmetry.space_group_name_H-M   'P 1'
#
loop_
_entity.id
_entity.type
_entity.pdbx_description
1 polymer ?
#
loop_
_entity_poly.entity_id
_entity_poly.type
_entity_poly.pdbx_seq_one_letter_code
_entity_poly.pdbx_strand_id
1 'polypeptide(L)'
;MDLLQRAKVFRLKCSHHNKYLVADEDEERVRQSRDKSSSRARWVYELVEGKENVIRIRSGWSYRYLTASDDPFLLGMTGKKVLQTISHGPILEWEPIKEGPYIKLKSHKGSYLRANPRMPPWRNTVTHDEPGNWAVTDNMILWIVDIVEIDYQFSGVADDCSIEDSRESNVSSMSSDIGDHKSTYSAFEDELEGTGASPAKSNSEHIHQVEVEMAKKTLKELKDLDFHTILTSQRGEKLERVVKVFIADAKSQGRIPGDLINLLGQLKVMQNEHISATQDLIKYTRFSTRKSEIMAELKRDAAQARELETFQDELQTARNAKDELVKQLEEVENIIMDLEKAQADNSADAEELISRMGQKSQKLEEMRKEERTWQVRRTEASRMLERVEEDWVKIKTMFLAD
;
A
#
# COMPACT_ATOMS: atom_id res chain seq x y z
N MET A 1 13.24 3.70 -31.19
CA MET A 1 12.39 2.90 -30.27
C MET A 1 12.70 1.39 -30.37
N ASP A 2 13.91 1.04 -30.82
CA ASP A 2 14.19 -0.27 -31.44
C ASP A 2 14.41 -1.41 -30.43
N LEU A 3 14.62 -1.07 -29.14
CA LEU A 3 14.93 -2.04 -28.08
C LEU A 3 13.73 -2.89 -27.66
N LEU A 4 12.53 -2.30 -27.63
CA LEU A 4 11.30 -3.02 -27.29
C LEU A 4 10.65 -3.63 -28.53
N GLN A 5 10.87 -3.07 -29.72
CA GLN A 5 10.25 -3.56 -30.96
C GLN A 5 10.51 -5.03 -31.26
N ARG A 6 11.64 -5.58 -30.80
CA ARG A 6 12.00 -6.98 -30.99
C ARG A 6 11.41 -7.92 -29.92
N ALA A 7 10.83 -7.41 -28.85
CA ALA A 7 10.45 -8.18 -27.68
C ALA A 7 8.94 -8.44 -27.63
N LYS A 8 8.50 -9.67 -27.84
CA LYS A 8 7.10 -10.09 -27.58
C LYS A 8 6.81 -10.05 -26.08
N VAL A 9 7.75 -10.56 -25.28
CA VAL A 9 7.69 -10.57 -23.81
C VAL A 9 9.05 -10.17 -23.28
N PHE A 10 9.08 -9.26 -22.31
CA PHE A 10 10.31 -8.77 -21.67
C PHE A 10 10.19 -8.71 -20.16
N ARG A 11 11.33 -8.53 -19.48
CA ARG A 11 11.43 -8.18 -18.07
C ARG A 11 12.21 -6.88 -17.94
N LEU A 12 11.90 -6.11 -16.90
CA LEU A 12 12.63 -4.89 -16.57
C LEU A 12 13.52 -5.16 -15.37
N LYS A 13 14.83 -5.17 -15.58
CA LYS A 13 15.83 -5.34 -14.51
C LYS A 13 16.36 -3.98 -14.09
N CYS A 14 16.33 -3.69 -12.79
CA CYS A 14 16.93 -2.46 -12.26
C CYS A 14 18.45 -2.46 -12.52
N SER A 15 19.03 -1.33 -12.93
CA SER A 15 20.48 -1.25 -13.23
C SER A 15 21.35 -1.55 -12.01
N HIS A 16 20.98 -1.03 -10.85
CA HIS A 16 21.83 -1.01 -9.65
C HIS A 16 21.65 -2.25 -8.77
N HIS A 17 20.58 -3.01 -8.99
CA HIS A 17 20.24 -4.18 -8.20
C HIS A 17 19.84 -5.32 -9.12
N ASN A 18 20.34 -6.53 -8.87
CA ASN A 18 19.95 -7.73 -9.61
C ASN A 18 18.51 -8.18 -9.25
N LYS A 19 17.54 -7.29 -9.51
CA LYS A 19 16.11 -7.44 -9.25
C LYS A 19 15.33 -6.97 -10.47
N TYR A 20 14.16 -7.57 -10.63
CA TYR A 20 13.23 -7.31 -11.71
C TYR A 20 11.99 -6.59 -11.17
N LEU A 21 11.34 -5.80 -12.03
CA LEU A 21 9.99 -5.32 -11.81
C LEU A 21 9.02 -6.51 -11.86
N VAL A 22 8.26 -6.71 -10.80
CA VAL A 22 7.35 -7.83 -10.62
C VAL A 22 5.97 -7.33 -10.17
N ALA A 23 4.93 -7.85 -10.80
CA ALA A 23 3.54 -7.68 -10.39
C ALA A 23 3.31 -8.33 -9.01
N ASP A 24 2.72 -7.61 -8.05
CA ASP A 24 2.45 -8.19 -6.73
C ASP A 24 1.24 -9.16 -6.72
N GLU A 25 1.09 -9.97 -5.67
CA GLU A 25 0.01 -10.98 -5.56
C GLU A 25 -1.36 -10.35 -5.30
N ASP A 26 -1.37 -9.13 -4.80
CA ASP A 26 -2.58 -8.33 -4.61
C ASP A 26 -3.18 -7.81 -5.93
N GLU A 27 -2.52 -8.07 -7.06
CA GLU A 27 -2.86 -7.57 -8.40
C GLU A 27 -2.96 -6.05 -8.52
N GLU A 28 -2.49 -5.30 -7.51
CA GLU A 28 -2.60 -3.85 -7.44
C GLU A 28 -1.20 -3.21 -7.41
N ARG A 29 -0.29 -3.76 -6.61
CA ARG A 29 1.03 -3.18 -6.39
C ARG A 29 2.06 -3.76 -7.35
N VAL A 30 3.16 -3.03 -7.52
CA VAL A 30 4.37 -3.56 -8.15
C VAL A 30 5.55 -3.46 -7.18
N ARG A 31 6.47 -4.41 -7.29
CA ARG A 31 7.65 -4.48 -6.43
C ARG A 31 8.86 -5.01 -7.17
N GLN A 32 10.00 -4.96 -6.51
CA GLN A 32 11.24 -5.53 -6.99
C GLN A 32 11.46 -6.93 -6.40
N SER A 33 11.82 -7.91 -7.24
CA SER A 33 12.16 -9.27 -6.78
C SER A 33 13.43 -9.79 -7.48
N ARG A 34 14.16 -10.68 -6.80
CA ARG A 34 15.29 -11.42 -7.43
C ARG A 34 14.83 -12.62 -8.26
N ASP A 35 13.58 -13.04 -8.09
CA ASP A 35 13.03 -14.18 -8.81
C ASP A 35 12.74 -13.82 -10.27
N LYS A 36 13.67 -14.21 -11.15
CA LYS A 36 13.57 -14.05 -12.60
C LYS A 36 12.65 -15.09 -13.25
N SER A 37 12.42 -16.22 -12.61
CA SER A 37 11.59 -17.32 -13.14
C SER A 37 10.10 -17.05 -13.01
N SER A 38 9.71 -16.13 -12.13
CA SER A 38 8.32 -15.78 -11.91
C SER A 38 7.62 -15.31 -13.19
N SER A 39 6.46 -15.89 -13.49
CA SER A 39 5.52 -15.38 -14.50
C SER A 39 5.16 -13.91 -14.26
N ARG A 40 5.18 -13.48 -12.99
CA ARG A 40 4.87 -12.11 -12.55
C ARG A 40 5.92 -11.07 -12.93
N ALA A 41 7.10 -11.50 -13.39
CA ALA A 41 8.14 -10.61 -13.91
C ALA A 41 8.03 -10.38 -15.43
N ARG A 42 7.06 -11.03 -16.10
CA ARG A 42 6.86 -10.95 -17.55
C ARG A 42 5.93 -9.79 -17.90
N TRP A 43 6.37 -8.95 -18.82
CA TRP A 43 5.65 -7.79 -19.30
C TRP A 43 5.57 -7.81 -20.82
N VAL A 44 4.48 -7.28 -21.35
CA VAL A 44 4.20 -7.08 -22.77
C VAL A 44 3.98 -5.59 -22.98
N TYR A 45 4.36 -5.05 -24.14
CA TYR A 45 4.04 -3.66 -24.46
C TYR A 45 2.96 -3.61 -25.55
N GLU A 46 2.18 -2.53 -25.53
CA GLU A 46 1.18 -2.21 -26.53
C GLU A 46 1.44 -0.79 -27.01
N LEU A 47 1.43 -0.59 -28.33
CA LEU A 47 1.61 0.73 -28.93
C LEU A 47 0.35 1.59 -28.71
N VAL A 48 0.55 2.88 -28.47
CA VAL A 48 -0.57 3.83 -28.36
C VAL A 48 -0.86 4.42 -29.72
N GLU A 49 -2.12 4.30 -30.17
CA GLU A 49 -2.56 4.86 -31.45
C GLU A 49 -2.32 6.37 -31.50
N GLY A 50 -1.72 6.85 -32.59
CA GLY A 50 -1.36 8.26 -32.77
C GLY A 50 -0.14 8.76 -31.99
N LYS A 51 0.57 7.90 -31.22
CA LYS A 51 1.79 8.27 -30.49
C LYS A 51 2.91 7.24 -30.71
N GLU A 52 3.79 7.51 -31.66
CA GLU A 52 4.84 6.57 -32.11
C GLU A 52 5.87 6.18 -31.01
N ASN A 53 6.11 7.06 -30.03
CA ASN A 53 7.11 6.86 -28.97
C ASN A 53 6.52 6.50 -27.60
N VAL A 54 5.22 6.17 -27.54
CA VAL A 54 4.51 5.92 -26.29
C VAL A 54 3.94 4.51 -26.29
N ILE A 55 4.15 3.82 -25.17
CA ILE A 55 3.69 2.45 -24.96
C ILE A 55 2.84 2.33 -23.70
N ARG A 56 2.02 1.28 -23.66
CA ARG A 56 1.39 0.78 -22.44
C ARG A 56 2.05 -0.54 -22.09
N ILE A 57 2.41 -0.73 -20.83
CA ILE A 57 3.10 -1.94 -20.38
C ILE A 57 2.07 -2.79 -19.63
N ARG A 58 1.77 -3.98 -20.13
CA ARG A 58 0.81 -4.93 -19.55
C ARG A 58 1.54 -6.09 -18.87
N SER A 59 1.06 -6.45 -17.69
CA SER A 59 1.51 -7.63 -16.95
C SER A 59 1.07 -8.90 -17.67
N GLY A 60 2.00 -9.81 -17.93
CA GLY A 60 1.70 -11.13 -18.47
C GLY A 60 1.01 -12.07 -17.48
N TRP A 61 0.94 -11.68 -16.20
CA TRP A 61 0.32 -12.48 -15.14
C TRP A 61 -1.12 -12.03 -14.84
N SER A 62 -1.31 -10.74 -14.55
CA SER A 62 -2.60 -10.18 -14.13
C SER A 62 -3.39 -9.55 -15.27
N TYR A 63 -2.81 -9.42 -16.47
CA TYR A 63 -3.37 -8.69 -17.62
C TYR A 63 -3.68 -7.21 -17.35
N ARG A 64 -3.17 -6.66 -16.24
CA ARG A 64 -3.29 -5.26 -15.85
C ARG A 64 -2.11 -4.43 -16.37
N TYR A 65 -2.31 -3.14 -16.51
CA TYR A 65 -1.32 -2.20 -17.02
C TYR A 65 -0.54 -1.52 -15.90
N LEU A 66 0.76 -1.34 -16.14
CA LEU A 66 1.64 -0.52 -15.32
C LEU A 66 1.19 0.94 -15.39
N THR A 67 0.78 1.47 -14.24
CA THR A 67 0.08 2.75 -14.13
C THR A 67 0.88 3.71 -13.26
N ALA A 68 1.09 4.94 -13.72
CA ALA A 68 1.64 6.04 -12.93
C ALA A 68 0.50 6.76 -12.20
N SER A 69 0.33 6.51 -10.90
CA SER A 69 -0.71 7.15 -10.09
C SER A 69 -0.29 8.54 -9.62
N ASP A 70 -1.24 9.43 -9.34
CA ASP A 70 -0.92 10.68 -8.65
C ASP A 70 -0.76 10.52 -7.15
N ASP A 71 -1.11 9.36 -6.61
CA ASP A 71 -1.04 9.09 -5.18
C ASP A 71 0.41 9.13 -4.68
N PRO A 72 0.71 9.86 -3.61
CA PRO A 72 2.03 9.81 -2.99
C PRO A 72 2.34 8.38 -2.51
N PHE A 73 3.58 7.93 -2.67
CA PHE A 73 4.00 6.60 -2.19
C PHE A 73 4.05 6.56 -0.67
N LEU A 74 4.67 7.58 -0.06
CA LEU A 74 4.79 7.80 1.37
C LEU A 74 4.67 9.29 1.65
N LEU A 75 3.93 9.65 2.69
CA LEU A 75 3.80 11.04 3.13
C LEU A 75 5.17 11.67 3.38
N GLY A 76 5.36 12.90 2.88
CA GLY A 76 6.56 13.70 3.16
C GLY A 76 7.83 13.22 2.46
N MET A 77 7.73 12.18 1.62
CA MET A 77 8.84 11.65 0.83
C MET A 77 8.57 11.82 -0.66
N THR A 78 9.64 11.84 -1.45
CA THR A 78 9.51 11.98 -2.90
C THR A 78 9.07 10.66 -3.55
N GLY A 79 8.32 10.77 -4.64
CA GLY A 79 7.84 9.66 -5.44
C GLY A 79 6.38 9.30 -5.22
N LYS A 80 5.71 9.04 -6.34
CA LYS A 80 4.31 8.62 -6.43
C LYS A 80 4.19 7.13 -6.73
N LYS A 81 3.02 6.55 -6.43
CA LYS A 81 2.76 5.11 -6.54
C LYS A 81 2.75 4.66 -8.00
N VAL A 82 3.34 3.49 -8.24
CA VAL A 82 3.17 2.74 -9.49
C VAL A 82 2.27 1.54 -9.18
N LEU A 83 1.22 1.39 -9.96
CA LEU A 83 0.15 0.40 -9.72
C LEU A 83 -0.11 -0.47 -10.96
N GLN A 84 -0.91 -1.51 -10.76
CA GLN A 84 -1.48 -2.36 -11.80
C GLN A 84 -2.98 -2.06 -11.92
N THR A 85 -3.43 -1.51 -13.05
CA THR A 85 -4.85 -1.18 -13.26
C THR A 85 -5.39 -1.68 -14.59
N ILE A 86 -6.71 -1.83 -14.71
CA ILE A 86 -7.42 -2.11 -15.99
C ILE A 86 -8.01 -0.80 -16.54
N SER A 87 -7.61 0.35 -15.98
CA SER A 87 -8.14 1.64 -16.41
C SER A 87 -7.74 1.93 -17.87
N HIS A 88 -8.27 3.02 -18.41
CA HIS A 88 -7.91 3.55 -19.71
C HIS A 88 -7.50 5.02 -19.57
N GLY A 89 -6.49 5.44 -20.33
CA GLY A 89 -6.10 6.84 -20.41
C GLY A 89 -4.59 7.09 -20.29
N PRO A 90 -4.18 8.36 -20.17
CA PRO A 90 -2.78 8.77 -20.17
C PRO A 90 -1.95 8.21 -19.00
N ILE A 91 -2.58 7.85 -17.88
CA ILE A 91 -1.90 7.31 -16.70
C ILE A 91 -1.17 5.96 -16.95
N LEU A 92 -1.52 5.27 -18.03
CA LEU A 92 -0.92 4.00 -18.45
C LEU A 92 0.25 4.19 -19.43
N GLU A 93 0.45 5.41 -19.89
CA GLU A 93 1.32 5.74 -21.00
C GLU A 93 2.73 6.03 -20.48
N TRP A 94 3.67 5.28 -21.05
CA TRP A 94 5.09 5.39 -20.77
C TRP A 94 5.85 5.67 -22.06
N GLU A 95 6.74 6.65 -22.03
CA GLU A 95 7.68 6.99 -23.07
C GLU A 95 9.04 6.34 -22.74
N PRO A 96 9.49 5.31 -23.48
CA PRO A 96 10.79 4.70 -23.29
C PRO A 96 11.89 5.57 -23.90
N ILE A 97 12.82 6.03 -23.07
CA ILE A 97 13.96 6.85 -23.48
C ILE A 97 15.23 6.02 -23.34
N LYS A 98 15.96 5.83 -24.44
CA LYS A 98 17.19 5.03 -24.46
C LYS A 98 18.37 5.83 -23.92
N GLU A 99 19.14 5.22 -23.03
CA GLU A 99 20.35 5.81 -22.43
C GLU A 99 21.46 4.77 -22.36
N GLY A 100 22.26 4.70 -23.42
CA GLY A 100 23.27 3.65 -23.59
C GLY A 100 22.63 2.24 -23.61
N PRO A 101 23.05 1.33 -22.72
CA PRO A 101 22.46 -0.01 -22.59
C PRO A 101 21.17 -0.04 -21.74
N TYR A 102 20.78 1.11 -21.16
CA TYR A 102 19.61 1.23 -20.29
C TYR A 102 18.45 1.94 -20.98
N ILE A 103 17.29 1.85 -20.37
CA ILE A 103 16.12 2.66 -20.69
C ILE A 103 15.64 3.39 -19.43
N LYS A 104 15.11 4.59 -19.64
CA LYS A 104 14.26 5.32 -18.70
C LYS A 104 12.82 5.18 -19.18
N LEU A 105 11.88 4.99 -18.26
CA LEU A 105 10.45 4.97 -18.58
C LEU A 105 9.82 6.23 -18.01
N LYS A 106 9.46 7.16 -18.88
CA LYS A 106 8.87 8.45 -18.51
C LYS A 106 7.34 8.36 -18.60
N SER A 107 6.65 8.74 -17.54
CA SER A 107 5.19 8.76 -17.49
C SER A 107 4.63 9.92 -18.32
N HIS A 108 3.31 9.92 -18.56
CA HIS A 108 2.60 11.03 -19.19
C HIS A 108 2.80 12.41 -18.52
N LYS A 109 3.20 12.45 -17.24
CA LYS A 109 3.50 13.71 -16.51
C LYS A 109 4.97 14.10 -16.52
N GLY A 110 5.83 13.33 -17.18
CA GLY A 110 7.27 13.61 -17.23
C GLY A 110 8.08 13.12 -16.03
N SER A 111 7.47 12.35 -15.12
CA SER A 111 8.18 11.64 -14.04
C SER A 111 8.70 10.27 -14.51
N TYR A 112 9.71 9.72 -13.86
CA TYR A 112 10.41 8.51 -14.30
C TYR A 112 10.18 7.32 -13.37
N LEU A 113 10.03 6.12 -13.94
CA LEU A 113 9.94 4.88 -13.19
C LEU A 113 11.23 4.65 -12.38
N ARG A 114 11.08 4.51 -11.07
CA ARG A 114 12.17 4.45 -10.09
C ARG A 114 12.12 3.17 -9.26
N ALA A 115 13.26 2.48 -9.21
CA ALA A 115 13.47 1.34 -8.33
C ALA A 115 14.06 1.80 -6.99
N ASN A 116 13.28 1.71 -5.91
CA ASN A 116 13.75 2.18 -4.60
C ASN A 116 14.75 1.25 -3.90
N PRO A 117 15.63 1.78 -3.01
CA PRO A 117 16.71 1.02 -2.39
C PRO A 117 16.20 0.15 -1.23
N ARG A 118 17.10 -0.57 -0.57
CA ARG A 118 16.77 -1.55 0.49
C ARG A 118 16.32 -0.97 1.84
N MET A 119 16.35 0.36 2.01
CA MET A 119 15.99 1.01 3.27
C MET A 119 14.47 0.98 3.45
N PRO A 120 13.94 0.40 4.56
CA PRO A 120 12.55 0.62 4.94
C PRO A 120 12.30 2.13 5.10
N PRO A 121 11.13 2.65 4.73
CA PRO A 121 9.95 1.97 4.19
C PRO A 121 10.00 1.58 2.70
N TRP A 122 10.94 2.08 1.90
CA TRP A 122 10.98 1.84 0.44
C TRP A 122 11.53 0.49 -0.03
N ARG A 123 11.78 -0.43 0.90
CA ARG A 123 12.43 -1.70 0.58
C ARG A 123 11.64 -2.44 -0.50
N ASN A 124 12.31 -2.68 -1.64
CA ASN A 124 11.75 -3.39 -2.79
C ASN A 124 10.56 -2.71 -3.45
N THR A 125 10.28 -1.44 -3.19
CA THR A 125 9.16 -0.75 -3.83
C THR A 125 9.56 -0.11 -5.15
N VAL A 126 8.56 0.23 -5.95
CA VAL A 126 8.73 0.92 -7.23
C VAL A 126 7.81 2.13 -7.23
N THR A 127 8.35 3.28 -7.58
CA THR A 127 7.64 4.57 -7.62
C THR A 127 7.91 5.26 -8.94
N HIS A 128 7.27 6.40 -9.19
CA HIS A 128 7.74 7.32 -10.22
C HIS A 128 7.94 8.72 -9.63
N ASP A 129 8.98 9.44 -10.08
CA ASP A 129 9.41 10.70 -9.46
C ASP A 129 9.88 11.72 -10.51
N GLU A 130 9.80 13.00 -10.17
CA GLU A 130 10.16 14.10 -11.06
C GLU A 130 11.67 14.36 -11.10
N PRO A 131 12.22 14.77 -12.27
CA PRO A 131 13.61 15.18 -12.38
C PRO A 131 13.84 16.49 -11.60
N GLY A 132 14.68 16.46 -10.56
CA GLY A 132 15.04 17.60 -9.72
C GLY A 132 15.10 17.27 -8.23
N ASN A 133 14.35 16.26 -7.78
CA ASN A 133 14.31 15.81 -6.39
C ASN A 133 15.47 14.85 -6.00
N TRP A 134 16.39 14.57 -6.91
CA TRP A 134 17.32 13.45 -6.86
C TRP A 134 18.78 13.88 -6.62
N ALA A 135 19.10 14.60 -5.55
CA ALA A 135 20.53 14.83 -5.21
C ALA A 135 21.33 13.52 -4.98
N VAL A 136 20.64 12.37 -4.90
CA VAL A 136 21.24 11.04 -4.74
C VAL A 136 20.61 10.05 -5.73
N THR A 137 21.36 9.71 -6.79
CA THR A 137 21.28 8.53 -7.69
C THR A 137 20.34 8.51 -8.93
N ASP A 138 20.82 9.07 -10.05
CA ASP A 138 20.34 8.81 -11.43
C ASP A 138 20.19 7.33 -11.80
N ASN A 139 20.97 6.45 -11.16
CA ASN A 139 20.98 5.03 -11.50
C ASN A 139 19.68 4.30 -11.10
N MET A 140 18.87 4.87 -10.22
CA MET A 140 17.63 4.24 -9.75
C MET A 140 16.50 4.23 -10.79
N ILE A 141 16.58 5.10 -11.80
CA ILE A 141 15.59 5.20 -12.88
C ILE A 141 16.04 4.49 -14.17
N LEU A 142 17.22 3.88 -14.15
CA LEU A 142 17.77 3.11 -15.26
C LEU A 142 17.36 1.65 -15.17
N TRP A 143 16.76 1.15 -16.25
CA TRP A 143 16.29 -0.23 -16.38
C TRP A 143 16.95 -0.91 -17.57
N ILE A 144 17.23 -2.20 -17.45
CA ILE A 144 17.68 -3.07 -18.53
C ILE A 144 16.48 -3.87 -19.02
N VAL A 145 16.27 -3.89 -20.33
CA VAL A 145 15.27 -4.74 -20.98
C VAL A 145 15.88 -6.13 -21.17
N ASP A 146 15.35 -7.12 -20.44
CA ASP A 146 15.69 -8.53 -20.56
C ASP A 146 14.63 -9.23 -21.41
N ILE A 147 14.94 -9.57 -22.66
CA ILE A 147 13.97 -10.15 -23.61
C ILE A 147 13.76 -11.63 -23.29
N VAL A 148 12.51 -12.02 -23.06
CA VAL A 148 12.11 -13.41 -22.78
C VAL A 148 11.64 -14.11 -24.05
N GLU A 149 10.82 -13.43 -24.85
CA GLU A 149 10.30 -13.94 -26.12
C GLU A 149 10.49 -12.86 -27.18
N ILE A 150 11.01 -13.26 -28.34
CA ILE A 150 11.20 -12.37 -29.48
C ILE A 150 9.94 -12.39 -30.34
N ASP A 151 9.52 -11.24 -30.82
CA ASP A 151 8.43 -11.17 -31.80
C ASP A 151 9.00 -11.41 -33.21
N TYR A 152 8.85 -12.63 -33.69
CA TYR A 152 9.30 -13.02 -35.02
C TYR A 152 8.39 -12.49 -36.14
N GLN A 153 7.20 -11.93 -35.83
CA GLN A 153 6.33 -11.35 -36.86
C GLN A 153 6.81 -9.96 -37.32
N PHE A 154 7.58 -9.25 -36.48
CA PHE A 154 8.28 -8.01 -36.86
C PHE A 154 9.66 -8.24 -37.49
N SER A 155 10.23 -9.43 -37.31
CA SER A 155 11.41 -9.89 -38.03
C SER A 155 10.95 -10.52 -39.33
N GLY A 156 10.85 -9.73 -40.41
CA GLY A 156 10.66 -10.25 -41.76
C GLY A 156 11.86 -11.09 -42.21
N VAL A 157 11.98 -12.31 -41.68
CA VAL A 157 12.73 -13.44 -42.22
C VAL A 157 12.05 -14.70 -41.67
N ALA A 158 11.40 -15.42 -42.57
CA ALA A 158 10.88 -16.76 -42.32
C ALA A 158 12.03 -17.71 -41.96
N ASP A 159 11.89 -18.48 -40.88
CA ASP A 159 12.28 -19.88 -40.95
C ASP A 159 11.51 -20.76 -39.96
N ASP A 160 11.32 -21.97 -40.43
CA ASP A 160 10.37 -23.01 -40.07
C ASP A 160 10.77 -23.82 -38.82
N CYS A 161 9.80 -24.20 -37.99
CA CYS A 161 9.67 -25.53 -37.37
C CYS A 161 8.56 -25.56 -36.30
N SER A 162 7.42 -26.13 -36.69
CA SER A 162 6.32 -26.58 -35.85
C SER A 162 6.61 -27.89 -35.12
N ILE A 163 6.27 -28.00 -33.83
CA ILE A 163 5.80 -29.27 -33.21
C ILE A 163 4.74 -28.93 -32.14
N GLU A 164 3.54 -29.50 -32.31
CA GLU A 164 2.42 -29.56 -31.37
C GLU A 164 2.68 -30.56 -30.22
N ASP A 165 2.13 -30.33 -29.02
CA ASP A 165 1.21 -31.32 -28.42
C ASP A 165 0.33 -30.71 -27.32
N SER A 166 -0.88 -31.21 -27.35
CA SER A 166 -2.08 -30.97 -26.56
C SER A 166 -2.11 -31.78 -25.25
N ARG A 167 -2.83 -31.26 -24.23
CA ARG A 167 -4.05 -31.88 -23.66
C ARG A 167 -4.44 -31.31 -22.30
N GLU A 168 -5.72 -30.95 -22.23
CA GLU A 168 -6.50 -30.51 -21.09
C GLU A 168 -6.88 -31.68 -20.17
N SER A 169 -7.27 -31.39 -18.92
CA SER A 169 -8.63 -31.74 -18.44
C SER A 169 -8.91 -31.16 -17.05
N ASN A 170 -10.14 -30.67 -16.92
CA ASN A 170 -10.74 -29.88 -15.83
C ASN A 170 -11.40 -30.74 -14.72
N VAL A 171 -12.01 -30.00 -13.77
CA VAL A 171 -13.15 -30.26 -12.84
C VAL A 171 -12.78 -30.69 -11.41
N SER A 172 -12.97 -29.90 -10.32
CA SER A 172 -14.15 -29.22 -9.71
C SER A 172 -15.24 -30.19 -9.23
N SER A 173 -15.92 -30.09 -8.08
CA SER A 173 -15.87 -29.30 -6.84
C SER A 173 -17.14 -29.70 -6.04
N MET A 174 -17.11 -29.60 -4.70
CA MET A 174 -18.27 -29.36 -3.79
C MET A 174 -19.30 -30.50 -3.64
N SER A 175 -20.08 -30.68 -2.57
CA SER A 175 -20.20 -30.21 -1.18
C SER A 175 -21.50 -30.88 -0.67
N SER A 176 -21.61 -31.27 0.62
CA SER A 176 -22.80 -30.95 1.44
C SER A 176 -22.76 -31.56 2.85
N ASP A 177 -23.42 -30.81 3.74
CA ASP A 177 -23.51 -30.85 5.20
C ASP A 177 -23.99 -32.14 5.89
N ILE A 178 -23.60 -32.25 7.18
CA ILE A 178 -24.07 -33.22 8.17
C ILE A 178 -24.85 -32.48 9.26
N GLY A 179 -26.02 -33.02 9.63
CA GLY A 179 -26.77 -32.68 10.84
C GLY A 179 -26.46 -33.65 11.99
N ASP A 180 -26.44 -33.09 13.21
CA ASP A 180 -26.18 -33.70 14.51
C ASP A 180 -27.04 -34.93 14.88
N HIS A 181 -26.52 -35.82 15.76
CA HIS A 181 -27.11 -36.18 17.07
C HIS A 181 -26.34 -37.32 17.81
N LYS A 182 -25.61 -36.91 18.86
CA LYS A 182 -25.54 -37.39 20.26
C LYS A 182 -25.76 -38.89 20.67
N SER A 183 -24.84 -39.36 21.53
CA SER A 183 -24.99 -40.31 22.68
C SER A 183 -25.21 -41.81 22.40
N THR A 184 -24.77 -42.80 23.18
CA THR A 184 -24.20 -42.94 24.54
C THR A 184 -23.59 -44.36 24.68
N TYR A 185 -22.48 -44.47 25.42
CA TYR A 185 -21.92 -45.61 26.17
C TYR A 185 -22.68 -46.95 26.23
N SER A 186 -21.96 -48.08 26.12
CA SER A 186 -21.51 -48.86 27.29
C SER A 186 -20.63 -50.06 26.92
N ALA A 187 -19.62 -50.30 27.75
CA ALA A 187 -18.74 -51.45 27.76
C ALA A 187 -19.29 -52.53 28.69
N PHE A 188 -19.10 -53.81 28.34
CA PHE A 188 -18.98 -54.90 29.31
C PHE A 188 -18.07 -55.98 28.72
N GLU A 189 -16.95 -56.22 29.40
CA GLU A 189 -16.21 -57.48 29.35
C GLU A 189 -17.01 -58.55 30.12
N ASP A 190 -16.99 -59.79 29.64
CA ASP A 190 -16.75 -60.91 30.55
C ASP A 190 -16.17 -62.11 29.80
N GLU A 191 -15.24 -62.76 30.48
CA GLU A 191 -14.41 -63.90 30.07
C GLU A 191 -14.99 -65.14 30.74
N LEU A 192 -15.07 -66.30 30.07
CA LEU A 192 -14.83 -67.61 30.70
C LEU A 192 -14.82 -68.78 29.71
N GLU A 193 -13.81 -69.61 29.93
CA GLU A 193 -13.56 -70.91 29.33
C GLU A 193 -14.63 -71.97 29.67
N GLY A 194 -14.62 -73.05 28.89
CA GLY A 194 -15.65 -74.08 28.88
C GLY A 194 -15.44 -75.27 29.81
N THR A 195 -16.33 -76.26 29.66
CA THR A 195 -16.08 -77.69 29.35
C THR A 195 -17.36 -78.48 29.64
N GLY A 196 -17.79 -79.35 28.71
CA GLY A 196 -18.50 -80.59 29.06
C GLY A 196 -19.85 -80.90 28.41
N ALA A 197 -19.80 -81.82 27.43
CA ALA A 197 -20.76 -82.89 27.11
C ALA A 197 -22.07 -82.60 26.32
N SER A 198 -22.20 -83.36 25.22
CA SER A 198 -23.33 -83.51 24.25
C SER A 198 -24.62 -84.07 24.89
N PRO A 199 -25.83 -83.94 24.27
CA PRO A 199 -26.11 -84.04 22.82
C PRO A 199 -27.12 -83.01 22.27
N ALA A 200 -26.69 -82.13 21.36
CA ALA A 200 -27.58 -81.16 20.71
C ALA A 200 -27.23 -80.88 19.23
N LYS A 201 -26.67 -81.88 18.50
CA LYS A 201 -26.23 -81.68 17.11
C LYS A 201 -27.33 -81.16 16.17
N SER A 202 -28.60 -81.52 16.39
CA SER A 202 -29.69 -81.05 15.50
C SER A 202 -30.18 -79.63 15.77
N ASN A 203 -30.11 -79.13 17.02
CA ASN A 203 -30.57 -77.77 17.34
C ASN A 203 -29.46 -76.73 17.12
N SER A 204 -28.20 -77.09 17.39
CA SER A 204 -27.03 -76.22 17.14
C SER A 204 -26.84 -75.95 15.64
N GLU A 205 -26.93 -76.97 14.79
CA GLU A 205 -26.81 -76.82 13.33
C GLU A 205 -27.92 -75.93 12.76
N HIS A 206 -29.16 -76.08 13.25
CA HIS A 206 -30.29 -75.27 12.80
C HIS A 206 -30.16 -73.79 13.19
N ILE A 207 -29.67 -73.51 14.41
CA ILE A 207 -29.42 -72.14 14.89
C ILE A 207 -28.31 -71.47 14.08
N HIS A 208 -27.20 -72.18 13.83
CA HIS A 208 -26.10 -71.65 13.00
C HIS A 208 -26.54 -71.38 11.56
N GLN A 209 -27.39 -72.22 10.97
CA GLN A 209 -27.91 -72.00 9.62
C GLN A 209 -28.76 -70.72 9.53
N VAL A 210 -29.57 -70.44 10.55
CA VAL A 210 -30.41 -69.23 10.63
C VAL A 210 -29.55 -67.97 10.74
N GLU A 211 -28.48 -68.00 11.54
CA GLU A 211 -27.52 -66.89 11.67
C GLU A 211 -26.82 -66.57 10.35
N VAL A 212 -26.40 -67.61 9.60
CA VAL A 212 -25.75 -67.46 8.29
C VAL A 212 -26.71 -66.87 7.25
N GLU A 213 -27.98 -67.29 7.23
CA GLU A 213 -28.98 -66.73 6.31
C GLU A 213 -29.32 -65.26 6.64
N MET A 214 -29.39 -64.90 7.93
CA MET A 214 -29.53 -63.50 8.36
C MET A 214 -28.29 -62.65 7.97
N ALA A 215 -27.09 -63.21 8.08
CA ALA A 215 -25.86 -62.55 7.67
C ALA A 215 -25.81 -62.32 6.14
N LYS A 216 -26.27 -63.28 5.33
CA LYS A 216 -26.39 -63.12 3.86
C LYS A 216 -27.36 -62.02 3.47
N LYS A 217 -28.53 -61.96 4.14
CA LYS A 217 -29.50 -60.89 3.91
C LYS A 217 -28.91 -59.52 4.24
N THR A 218 -28.23 -59.41 5.38
CA THR A 218 -27.57 -58.17 5.82
C THR A 218 -26.45 -57.76 4.86
N LEU A 219 -25.62 -58.69 4.37
CA LEU A 219 -24.59 -58.37 3.38
C LEU A 219 -25.19 -57.84 2.08
N LYS A 220 -26.31 -58.42 1.64
CA LYS A 220 -27.03 -57.98 0.43
C LYS A 220 -27.56 -56.55 0.57
N GLU A 221 -28.06 -56.19 1.75
CA GLU A 221 -28.52 -54.82 2.05
C GLU A 221 -27.36 -53.81 2.14
N LEU A 222 -26.17 -54.25 2.55
CA LEU A 222 -25.00 -53.38 2.71
C LEU A 222 -24.17 -53.22 1.44
N LYS A 223 -24.21 -54.18 0.51
CA LYS A 223 -23.38 -54.19 -0.70
C LYS A 223 -23.62 -52.99 -1.61
N ASP A 224 -24.86 -52.51 -1.69
CA ASP A 224 -25.26 -51.44 -2.61
C ASP A 224 -25.07 -50.04 -2.01
N LEU A 225 -24.58 -49.93 -0.78
CA LEU A 225 -24.30 -48.66 -0.09
C LEU A 225 -22.85 -48.23 -0.30
N ASP A 226 -22.61 -46.92 -0.35
CA ASP A 226 -21.25 -46.41 -0.35
C ASP A 226 -20.56 -46.65 1.00
N PHE A 227 -19.24 -46.80 0.96
CA PHE A 227 -18.46 -47.18 2.14
C PHE A 227 -18.48 -46.11 3.24
N HIS A 228 -18.63 -44.83 2.88
CA HIS A 228 -18.74 -43.74 3.84
C HIS A 228 -20.05 -43.83 4.64
N THR A 229 -21.18 -44.06 3.97
CA THR A 229 -22.52 -44.26 4.53
C THR A 229 -22.58 -45.51 5.40
N ILE A 230 -21.87 -46.58 5.04
CA ILE A 230 -21.74 -47.79 5.86
C ILE A 230 -21.02 -47.46 7.18
N LEU A 231 -19.92 -46.71 7.12
CA LEU A 231 -19.13 -46.37 8.31
C LEU A 231 -19.80 -45.32 9.22
N THR A 232 -20.50 -44.34 8.67
CA THR A 232 -21.18 -43.28 9.44
C THR A 232 -22.46 -43.75 10.12
N SER A 233 -23.13 -44.79 9.60
CA SER A 233 -24.47 -45.20 10.05
C SER A 233 -24.49 -46.34 11.10
N GLN A 234 -23.42 -46.57 11.87
CA GLN A 234 -23.23 -47.75 12.74
C GLN A 234 -23.36 -49.11 11.98
N ARG A 235 -23.31 -49.08 10.65
CA ARG A 235 -23.43 -50.27 9.79
C ARG A 235 -22.07 -50.94 9.55
N GLY A 236 -20.96 -50.24 9.80
CA GLY A 236 -19.59 -50.80 9.76
C GLY A 236 -19.40 -51.96 10.74
N GLU A 237 -19.88 -51.83 11.97
CA GLU A 237 -19.85 -52.94 12.96
C GLU A 237 -20.79 -54.09 12.59
N LYS A 238 -21.86 -53.81 11.84
CA LYS A 238 -22.75 -54.86 11.29
C LYS A 238 -22.04 -55.61 10.17
N LEU A 239 -21.31 -54.91 9.29
CA LEU A 239 -20.51 -55.52 8.23
C LEU A 239 -19.39 -56.39 8.80
N GLU A 240 -18.69 -55.93 9.83
CA GLU A 240 -17.64 -56.70 10.51
C GLU A 240 -18.20 -57.97 11.18
N ARG A 241 -19.37 -57.88 11.83
CA ARG A 241 -20.07 -59.02 12.43
C ARG A 241 -20.50 -60.05 11.38
N VAL A 242 -21.03 -59.60 10.25
CA VAL A 242 -21.44 -60.46 9.12
C VAL A 242 -20.24 -61.25 8.58
N VAL A 243 -19.08 -60.60 8.39
CA VAL A 243 -17.85 -61.27 7.94
C VAL A 243 -17.34 -62.28 8.99
N LYS A 244 -17.42 -61.96 10.29
CA LYS A 244 -17.07 -62.90 11.37
C LYS A 244 -17.98 -64.14 11.40
N VAL A 245 -19.28 -63.99 11.17
CA VAL A 245 -20.24 -65.12 11.08
C VAL A 245 -19.88 -66.04 9.90
N PHE A 246 -19.51 -65.49 8.74
CA PHE A 246 -19.06 -66.31 7.60
C PHE A 246 -17.73 -67.02 7.84
N ILE A 247 -16.81 -66.40 8.58
CA ILE A 247 -15.56 -67.06 8.98
C ILE A 247 -15.84 -68.24 9.93
N ALA A 248 -16.79 -68.09 10.86
CA ALA A 248 -17.18 -69.16 11.79
C ALA A 248 -17.87 -70.34 11.07
N ASP A 249 -18.77 -70.06 10.12
CA ASP A 249 -19.44 -71.07 9.28
C ASP A 249 -18.46 -71.83 8.38
N ALA A 250 -17.51 -71.12 7.75
CA ALA A 250 -16.49 -71.77 6.94
C ALA A 250 -15.61 -72.72 7.77
N LYS A 251 -15.28 -72.34 9.02
CA LYS A 251 -14.51 -73.19 9.95
C LYS A 251 -15.31 -74.41 10.43
N SER A 252 -16.60 -74.26 10.73
CA SER A 252 -17.45 -75.37 11.16
C SER A 252 -17.68 -76.40 10.04
N GLN A 253 -17.65 -75.96 8.78
CA GLN A 253 -17.72 -76.82 7.59
C GLN A 253 -16.36 -77.41 7.16
N GLY A 254 -15.28 -77.18 7.93
CA GLY A 254 -13.94 -77.71 7.63
C GLY A 254 -13.21 -77.04 6.47
N ARG A 255 -13.65 -75.84 6.03
CA ARG A 255 -12.98 -75.03 4.99
C ARG A 255 -11.97 -74.08 5.63
N ILE A 256 -10.94 -73.70 4.88
CA ILE A 256 -9.94 -72.70 5.30
C ILE A 256 -10.42 -71.31 4.81
N PRO A 257 -10.86 -70.38 5.68
CA PRO A 257 -11.43 -69.10 5.27
C PRO A 257 -10.37 -68.01 5.04
N GLY A 258 -9.33 -68.30 4.24
CA GLY A 258 -8.22 -67.37 4.00
C GLY A 258 -8.67 -66.02 3.44
N ASP A 259 -9.53 -66.05 2.42
CA ASP A 259 -10.02 -64.84 1.73
C ASP A 259 -10.89 -63.96 2.63
N LEU A 260 -11.72 -64.58 3.49
CA LEU A 260 -12.59 -63.87 4.43
C LEU A 260 -11.78 -63.20 5.55
N ILE A 261 -10.70 -63.85 6.00
CA ILE A 261 -9.78 -63.26 6.99
C ILE A 261 -9.02 -62.07 6.39
N ASN A 262 -8.56 -62.19 5.13
CA ASN A 262 -7.91 -61.08 4.42
C ASN A 262 -8.88 -59.90 4.23
N LEU A 263 -10.13 -60.18 3.82
CA LEU A 263 -11.17 -59.17 3.68
C LEU A 263 -11.50 -58.45 5.00
N LEU A 264 -11.52 -59.17 6.12
CA LEU A 264 -11.68 -58.58 7.44
C LEU A 264 -10.51 -57.65 7.81
N GLY A 265 -9.28 -58.04 7.46
CA GLY A 265 -8.09 -57.21 7.64
C GLY A 265 -8.13 -55.94 6.81
N GLN A 266 -8.49 -56.05 5.53
CA GLN A 266 -8.64 -54.91 4.62
C GLN A 266 -9.74 -53.95 5.09
N LEU A 267 -10.89 -54.47 5.53
CA LEU A 267 -11.99 -53.67 6.05
C LEU A 267 -11.55 -52.80 7.23
N LYS A 268 -10.71 -53.35 8.11
CA LYS A 268 -10.18 -52.64 9.28
C LYS A 268 -9.17 -51.54 8.90
N VAL A 269 -8.32 -51.79 7.90
CA VAL A 269 -7.42 -50.76 7.35
C VAL A 269 -8.23 -49.62 6.73
N MET A 270 -9.19 -49.94 5.86
CA MET A 270 -10.05 -48.96 5.20
C MET A 270 -10.85 -48.12 6.22
N GLN A 271 -11.32 -48.72 7.32
CA GLN A 271 -12.01 -48.00 8.39
C GLN A 271 -11.08 -47.01 9.10
N ASN A 272 -9.85 -47.41 9.42
CA ASN A 272 -8.87 -46.54 10.07
C ASN A 272 -8.45 -45.37 9.17
N GLU A 273 -8.22 -45.65 7.89
CA GLU A 273 -7.91 -44.63 6.88
C GLU A 273 -9.06 -43.64 6.72
N HIS A 274 -10.30 -44.13 6.68
CA HIS A 274 -11.49 -43.29 6.60
C HIS A 274 -11.63 -42.36 7.82
N ILE A 275 -11.43 -42.88 9.04
CA ILE A 275 -11.46 -42.08 10.26
C ILE A 275 -10.36 -41.01 10.24
N SER A 276 -9.13 -41.41 9.87
CA SER A 276 -7.99 -40.48 9.78
C SER A 276 -8.25 -39.37 8.76
N ALA A 277 -8.70 -39.72 7.54
CA ALA A 277 -9.00 -38.77 6.49
C ALA A 277 -10.14 -37.82 6.88
N THR A 278 -11.18 -38.33 7.55
CA THR A 278 -12.29 -37.50 8.05
C THR A 278 -11.81 -36.51 9.10
N GLN A 279 -10.95 -36.94 10.03
CA GLN A 279 -10.36 -36.05 11.03
C GLN A 279 -9.50 -34.95 10.39
N ASP A 280 -8.69 -35.29 9.39
CA ASP A 280 -7.85 -34.31 8.71
C ASP A 280 -8.69 -33.32 7.88
N LEU A 281 -9.78 -33.77 7.27
CA LEU A 281 -10.73 -32.88 6.60
C LEU A 281 -11.36 -31.89 7.59
N ILE A 282 -11.78 -32.35 8.77
CA ILE A 282 -12.32 -31.48 9.83
C ILE A 282 -11.27 -30.46 10.30
N LYS A 283 -10.02 -30.89 10.52
CA LYS A 283 -8.92 -29.99 10.89
C LYS A 283 -8.68 -28.95 9.81
N TYR A 284 -8.69 -29.36 8.53
CA TYR A 284 -8.49 -28.46 7.40
C TYR A 284 -9.63 -27.43 7.28
N THR A 285 -10.88 -27.85 7.42
CA THR A 285 -12.03 -26.93 7.42
C THR A 285 -11.91 -25.90 8.53
N ARG A 286 -11.55 -26.33 9.76
CA ARG A 286 -11.30 -25.41 10.88
C ARG A 286 -10.16 -24.44 10.59
N PHE A 287 -9.05 -24.93 10.03
CA PHE A 287 -7.91 -24.10 9.63
C PHE A 287 -8.31 -23.07 8.55
N SER A 288 -9.06 -23.49 7.52
CA SER A 288 -9.51 -22.64 6.42
C SER A 288 -10.44 -21.52 6.90
N THR A 289 -11.38 -21.83 7.78
CA THR A 289 -12.25 -20.83 8.43
C THR A 289 -11.42 -19.83 9.21
N ARG A 290 -10.50 -20.29 10.07
CA ARG A 290 -9.66 -19.41 10.87
C ARG A 290 -8.73 -18.53 10.02
N LYS A 291 -8.17 -19.07 8.93
CA LYS A 291 -7.37 -18.30 7.96
C LYS A 291 -8.20 -17.17 7.34
N SER A 292 -9.44 -17.45 6.98
CA SER A 292 -10.35 -16.45 6.38
C SER A 292 -10.71 -15.34 7.36
N GLU A 293 -10.96 -15.69 8.63
CA GLU A 293 -11.19 -14.71 9.71
C GLU A 293 -9.99 -13.78 9.90
N ILE A 294 -8.78 -14.34 10.01
CA ILE A 294 -7.53 -13.56 10.19
C ILE A 294 -7.28 -12.67 8.97
N MET A 295 -7.54 -13.14 7.75
CA MET A 295 -7.42 -12.29 6.56
C MET A 295 -8.41 -11.13 6.55
N ALA A 296 -9.64 -11.34 7.03
CA ALA A 296 -10.63 -10.27 7.15
C ALA A 296 -10.23 -9.24 8.21
N GLU A 297 -9.66 -9.68 9.32
CA GLU A 297 -9.11 -8.82 10.38
C GLU A 297 -7.94 -7.98 9.87
N LEU A 298 -6.96 -8.60 9.20
CA LEU A 298 -5.84 -7.89 8.60
C LEU A 298 -6.27 -6.82 7.59
N LYS A 299 -7.34 -7.08 6.81
CA LYS A 299 -7.90 -6.09 5.88
C LYS A 299 -8.52 -4.89 6.61
N ARG A 300 -9.20 -5.13 7.74
CA ARG A 300 -9.76 -4.05 8.58
C ARG A 300 -8.65 -3.20 9.19
N ASP A 301 -7.64 -3.84 9.77
CA ASP A 301 -6.51 -3.14 10.38
C ASP A 301 -5.71 -2.35 9.33
N ALA A 302 -5.52 -2.91 8.13
CA ALA A 302 -4.88 -2.20 7.03
C ALA A 302 -5.70 -0.98 6.55
N ALA A 303 -7.03 -1.03 6.62
CA ALA A 303 -7.87 0.13 6.31
C ALA A 303 -7.75 1.21 7.40
N GLN A 304 -7.80 0.83 8.67
CA GLN A 304 -7.59 1.75 9.80
C GLN A 304 -6.21 2.40 9.77
N ALA A 305 -5.16 1.65 9.43
CA ALA A 305 -3.81 2.19 9.28
C ALA A 305 -3.73 3.26 8.19
N ARG A 306 -4.44 3.07 7.06
CA ARG A 306 -4.53 4.08 5.99
C ARG A 306 -5.26 5.34 6.47
N GLU A 307 -6.37 5.20 7.21
CA GLU A 307 -7.07 6.35 7.79
C GLU A 307 -6.17 7.13 8.76
N LEU A 308 -5.42 6.43 9.61
CA LEU A 308 -4.46 7.08 10.52
C LEU A 308 -3.32 7.77 9.78
N GLU A 309 -2.81 7.20 8.69
CA GLU A 309 -1.85 7.87 7.82
C GLU A 309 -2.45 9.17 7.25
N THR A 310 -3.70 9.15 6.77
CA THR A 310 -4.34 10.39 6.27
C THR A 310 -4.48 11.47 7.34
N PHE A 311 -4.85 11.11 8.57
CA PHE A 311 -4.88 12.07 9.68
C PHE A 311 -3.49 12.63 10.01
N GLN A 312 -2.43 11.83 9.82
CA GLN A 312 -1.06 12.29 10.01
C GLN A 312 -0.64 13.30 8.93
N ASP A 313 -1.08 13.10 7.68
CA ASP A 313 -0.88 14.06 6.58
C ASP A 313 -1.57 15.40 6.87
N GLU A 314 -2.83 15.35 7.30
CA GLU A 314 -3.62 16.52 7.67
C GLU A 314 -2.99 17.26 8.86
N LEU A 315 -2.54 16.52 9.88
CA LEU A 315 -1.85 17.10 11.04
C LEU A 315 -0.55 17.81 10.63
N GLN A 316 0.24 17.22 9.72
CA GLN A 316 1.47 17.84 9.26
C GLN A 316 1.18 19.10 8.43
N THR A 317 0.14 19.08 7.59
CA THR A 317 -0.32 20.25 6.84
C THR A 317 -0.75 21.37 7.79
N ALA A 318 -1.52 21.03 8.83
CA ALA A 318 -1.93 21.98 9.86
C ALA A 318 -0.74 22.55 10.65
N ARG A 319 0.28 21.73 10.95
CA ARG A 319 1.53 22.20 11.59
C ARG A 319 2.28 23.20 10.71
N ASN A 320 2.44 22.90 9.42
CA ASN A 320 3.12 23.79 8.49
C ASN A 320 2.37 25.13 8.36
N ALA A 321 1.03 25.10 8.29
CA ALA A 321 0.20 26.31 8.27
C ALA A 321 0.35 27.13 9.55
N LYS A 322 0.41 26.47 10.72
CA LYS A 322 0.65 27.13 12.01
C LYS A 322 2.03 27.80 12.04
N ASP A 323 3.08 27.15 11.53
CA ASP A 323 4.42 27.73 11.51
C ASP A 323 4.51 28.94 10.56
N GLU A 324 3.79 28.93 9.43
CA GLU A 324 3.67 30.10 8.54
C GLU A 324 2.95 31.27 9.21
N LEU A 325 1.84 31.01 9.92
CA LEU A 325 1.14 32.06 10.68
C LEU A 325 2.01 32.65 11.79
N VAL A 326 2.85 31.84 12.45
CA VAL A 326 3.81 32.33 13.45
C VAL A 326 4.83 33.27 12.82
N LYS A 327 5.33 32.93 11.63
CA LYS A 327 6.27 33.79 10.89
C LYS A 327 5.62 35.13 10.49
N GLN A 328 4.36 35.11 10.05
CA GLN A 328 3.61 36.32 9.75
C GLN A 328 3.41 37.20 10.99
N LEU A 329 3.14 36.59 12.15
CA LEU A 329 3.05 37.32 13.42
C LEU A 329 4.38 37.99 13.80
N GLU A 330 5.50 37.28 13.65
CA GLU A 330 6.83 37.83 13.93
C GLU A 330 7.17 39.01 13.01
N GLU A 331 6.78 38.95 11.72
CA GLU A 331 6.94 40.07 10.79
C GLU A 331 6.10 41.29 11.21
N VAL A 332 4.85 41.08 11.61
CA VAL A 332 3.97 42.15 12.11
C VAL A 332 4.52 42.75 13.41
N GLU A 333 5.05 41.94 14.32
CA GLU A 333 5.64 42.39 15.59
C GLU A 333 6.88 43.27 15.35
N ASN A 334 7.72 42.91 14.37
CA ASN A 334 8.85 43.75 13.96
C ASN A 334 8.41 45.10 13.39
N ILE A 335 7.35 45.12 12.56
CA ILE A 335 6.78 46.37 12.03
C ILE A 335 6.26 47.27 13.15
N ILE A 336 5.59 46.69 14.16
CA ILE A 336 5.10 47.45 15.32
C ILE A 336 6.27 48.08 16.08
N MET A 337 7.33 47.32 16.33
CA MET A 337 8.52 47.82 17.02
C MET A 337 9.18 48.99 16.27
N ASP A 338 9.31 48.90 14.94
CA ASP A 338 9.86 49.99 14.11
C ASP A 338 8.98 51.25 14.16
N LEU A 339 7.66 51.09 14.15
CA LEU A 339 6.71 52.20 14.27
C LEU A 339 6.76 52.85 15.65
N GLU A 340 6.85 52.07 16.73
CA GLU A 340 6.99 52.59 18.09
C GLU A 340 8.28 53.39 18.26
N LYS A 341 9.39 52.89 17.67
CA LYS A 341 10.66 53.62 17.66
C LYS A 341 10.54 54.93 16.90
N ALA A 342 9.97 54.91 15.69
CA ALA A 342 9.75 56.13 14.91
C ALA A 342 8.83 57.12 15.63
N GLN A 343 7.82 56.63 16.37
CA GLN A 343 6.97 57.46 17.21
C GLN A 343 7.76 58.12 18.36
N ALA A 344 8.65 57.38 19.03
CA ALA A 344 9.50 57.92 20.08
C ALA A 344 10.46 59.00 19.55
N ASP A 345 11.09 58.76 18.40
CA ASP A 345 11.99 59.72 17.75
C ASP A 345 11.24 61.02 17.37
N ASN A 346 10.05 60.88 16.74
CA ASN A 346 9.20 62.02 16.41
C ASN A 346 8.73 62.80 17.66
N SER A 347 8.47 62.11 18.77
CA SER A 347 8.10 62.75 20.04
C SER A 347 9.26 63.57 20.60
N ALA A 348 10.49 63.06 20.53
CA ALA A 348 11.68 63.77 20.97
C ALA A 348 11.92 65.05 20.14
N ASP A 349 11.77 64.97 18.82
CA ASP A 349 11.87 66.13 17.93
C ASP A 349 10.79 67.18 18.23
N ALA A 350 9.57 66.74 18.52
CA ALA A 350 8.47 67.62 18.89
C ALA A 350 8.75 68.34 20.23
N GLU A 351 9.28 67.64 21.23
CA GLU A 351 9.68 68.25 22.51
C GLU A 351 10.80 69.28 22.33
N GLU A 352 11.79 69.00 21.47
CA GLU A 352 12.86 69.97 21.16
C GLU A 352 12.29 71.24 20.51
N LEU A 353 11.38 71.08 19.54
CA LEU A 353 10.70 72.21 18.89
C LEU A 353 9.90 73.04 19.88
N ILE A 354 9.14 72.41 20.77
CA ILE A 354 8.37 73.09 21.82
C ILE A 354 9.31 73.88 22.73
N SER A 355 10.42 73.28 23.18
CA SER A 355 11.43 73.95 24.02
C SER A 355 12.04 75.17 23.32
N ARG A 356 12.44 75.01 22.05
CA ARG A 356 13.01 76.09 21.23
C ARG A 356 12.02 77.23 21.00
N MET A 357 10.75 76.90 20.76
CA MET A 357 9.67 77.89 20.64
C MET A 357 9.46 78.65 21.96
N GLY A 358 9.46 77.96 23.10
CA GLY A 358 9.36 78.56 24.42
C GLY A 358 10.47 79.59 24.68
N GLN A 359 11.74 79.21 24.43
CA GLN A 359 12.89 80.11 24.58
C GLN A 359 12.78 81.35 23.67
N LYS A 360 12.43 81.16 22.39
CA LYS A 360 12.25 82.27 21.45
C LYS A 360 11.12 83.21 21.86
N SER A 361 10.01 82.65 22.35
CA SER A 361 8.87 83.42 22.84
C SER A 361 9.25 84.28 24.04
N GLN A 362 9.99 83.71 25.01
CA GLN A 362 10.49 84.45 26.16
C GLN A 362 11.41 85.61 25.74
N LYS A 363 12.39 85.34 24.87
CA LYS A 363 13.28 86.38 24.35
C LYS A 363 12.54 87.49 23.59
N LEU A 364 11.51 87.12 22.82
CA LEU A 364 10.67 88.08 22.12
C LEU A 364 9.90 88.97 23.10
N GLU A 365 9.43 88.42 24.21
CA GLU A 365 8.74 89.19 25.25
C GLU A 365 9.68 90.16 25.99
N GLU A 366 10.92 89.74 26.25
CA GLU A 366 11.96 90.64 26.77
C GLU A 366 12.23 91.80 25.80
N MET A 367 12.40 91.51 24.52
CA MET A 367 12.57 92.54 23.49
C MET A 367 11.37 93.51 23.42
N ARG A 368 10.14 93.01 23.53
CA ARG A 368 8.93 93.86 23.55
C ARG A 368 8.91 94.81 24.74
N LYS A 369 9.37 94.38 25.91
CA LYS A 369 9.49 95.26 27.09
C LYS A 369 10.49 96.38 26.84
N GLU A 370 11.61 96.06 26.20
CA GLU A 370 12.64 97.05 25.85
C GLU A 370 12.26 97.95 24.67
N GLU A 371 11.37 97.49 23.79
CA GLU A 371 10.99 98.16 22.54
C GLU A 371 10.54 99.60 22.76
N ARG A 372 9.77 99.88 23.83
CA ARG A 372 9.33 101.24 24.16
C ARG A 372 10.52 102.18 24.43
N THR A 373 11.54 101.68 25.12
CA THR A 373 12.75 102.49 25.40
C THR A 373 13.56 102.73 24.13
N TRP A 374 13.65 101.73 23.25
CA TRP A 374 14.29 101.86 21.94
C TRP A 374 13.53 102.79 21.00
N GLN A 375 12.20 102.78 21.02
CA GLN A 375 11.38 103.72 20.25
C GLN A 375 11.62 105.16 20.71
N VAL A 376 11.69 105.42 22.02
CA VAL A 376 12.03 106.76 22.54
C VAL A 376 13.43 107.19 22.09
N ARG A 377 14.43 106.30 22.23
CA ARG A 377 15.81 106.57 21.77
C ARG A 377 15.86 106.85 20.27
N ARG A 378 15.13 106.09 19.47
CA ARG A 378 15.02 106.28 18.02
C ARG A 378 14.45 107.66 17.70
N THR A 379 13.35 108.06 18.32
CA THR A 379 12.73 109.38 18.10
C THR A 379 13.68 110.51 18.49
N GLU A 380 14.35 110.43 19.64
CA GLU A 380 15.31 111.45 20.05
C GLU A 380 16.53 111.51 19.12
N ALA A 381 17.06 110.35 18.70
CA ALA A 381 18.15 110.28 17.72
C ALA A 381 17.75 110.90 16.37
N SER A 382 16.53 110.64 15.87
CA SER A 382 16.01 111.29 14.67
C SER A 382 15.93 112.81 14.82
N ARG A 383 15.45 113.31 15.97
CA ARG A 383 15.38 114.75 16.26
C ARG A 383 16.77 115.39 16.39
N MET A 384 17.76 114.67 16.91
CA MET A 384 19.15 115.13 16.93
C MET A 384 19.71 115.24 15.52
N LEU A 385 19.49 114.23 14.66
CA LEU A 385 19.91 114.26 13.26
C LEU A 385 19.28 115.41 12.49
N GLU A 386 17.97 115.65 12.66
CA GLU A 386 17.27 116.76 12.02
C GLU A 386 17.87 118.12 12.41
N ARG A 387 18.13 118.34 13.70
CA ARG A 387 18.82 119.56 14.18
C ARG A 387 20.23 119.73 13.61
N VAL A 388 21.00 118.65 13.53
CA VAL A 388 22.34 118.70 12.92
C VAL A 388 22.24 119.14 11.46
N GLU A 389 21.25 118.64 10.72
CA GLU A 389 21.02 119.03 9.34
C GLU A 389 20.57 120.50 9.22
N GLU A 390 19.68 120.96 10.10
CA GLU A 390 19.26 122.37 10.16
C GLU A 390 20.43 123.32 10.47
N ASP A 391 21.26 123.00 11.47
CA ASP A 391 22.41 123.81 11.84
C ASP A 391 23.47 123.79 10.73
N TRP A 392 23.63 122.67 10.02
CA TRP A 392 24.45 122.60 8.83
C TRP A 392 23.95 123.51 7.71
N VAL A 393 22.63 123.57 7.48
CA VAL A 393 22.02 124.52 6.54
C VAL A 393 22.30 125.97 6.96
N LYS A 394 22.18 126.31 8.25
CA LYS A 394 22.51 127.66 8.75
C LYS A 394 23.98 128.02 8.53
N ILE A 395 24.91 127.11 8.84
CA ILE A 395 26.34 127.31 8.59
C ILE A 395 26.59 127.57 7.10
N LYS A 396 26.00 126.77 6.20
CA LYS A 396 26.08 126.99 4.75
C LYS A 396 25.60 128.38 4.33
N THR A 397 24.49 128.86 4.91
CA THR A 397 23.98 130.21 4.60
C THR A 397 24.86 131.34 5.15
N MET A 398 25.55 131.12 6.28
CA MET A 398 26.49 132.11 6.83
C MET A 398 27.74 132.29 5.95
N PHE A 399 28.23 131.23 5.32
CA PHE A 399 29.36 131.31 4.38
C PHE A 399 28.99 131.88 3.00
N LEU A 400 27.70 132.13 2.73
CA LEU A 400 27.19 132.67 1.45
C LEU A 400 26.69 134.11 1.57
N ALA A 401 26.84 134.75 2.74
CA ALA A 401 26.36 136.10 3.03
C ALA A 401 27.47 137.18 3.09
N ASP A 402 28.72 136.80 2.87
CA ASP A 402 29.81 137.69 2.40
C ASP A 402 29.83 137.69 0.86
#